data_AF-A0A7J8JKX5-F1
#
_entry.id   AF-A0A7J8JKX5-F1
#
_cell.length_a   1.000
_cell.length_b   1.000
_cell.length_c   1.000
_cell.angle_alpha   90.00
_cell.angle_beta   90.00
_cell.angle_gamma   90.00
#
_symmetry.space_group_name_H-M   'P 1'
#
loop_
_entity.id
_entity.type
_entity.pdbx_description
1 polymer ?
#
loop_
_entity_poly.entity_id
_entity_poly.type
_entity_poly.pdbx_seq_one_letter_code
_entity_poly.pdbx_strand_id
1 'polypeptide(L)'
;MHFVPNITFGHPVVESLRKQLGQDPFFDMHMMVSRPEQWVKPMAVAGANQYTFHLEATENPGALIKDIRENGMKVGLAIKPGTTVEYLAPWANQIDMALVMTVEPGFGGQKFMEDMMPKVHWLRTQFPSLDIEVDGGVGPDTIHKCAEVRLLLNYDLAQFPIKCSVQDIVMWAKEITPTFPKLPFFLGEVFFV
;
A
#
# COMPACT_ATOMS: atom_id res chain seq x y z
N MET A 1 -20.40 10.15 2.79
CA MET A 1 -20.45 8.72 2.42
C MET A 1 -19.04 8.19 2.57
N HIS A 2 -18.86 7.14 3.36
CA HIS A 2 -17.55 6.52 3.58
C HIS A 2 -17.12 5.80 2.30
N PHE A 3 -15.82 5.85 1.97
CA PHE A 3 -15.29 5.16 0.79
C PHE A 3 -15.41 3.63 0.93
N VAL A 4 -15.40 3.16 2.19
CA VAL A 4 -15.54 1.77 2.61
C VAL A 4 -16.27 1.75 3.98
N PRO A 5 -17.09 0.73 4.29
CA PRO A 5 -17.93 0.68 5.50
C PRO A 5 -17.22 0.32 6.83
N ASN A 6 -15.88 0.32 6.88
CA ASN A 6 -15.12 -0.15 8.04
C ASN A 6 -14.32 1.00 8.70
N ILE A 7 -13.88 0.85 9.94
CA ILE A 7 -12.95 1.80 10.61
C ILE A 7 -11.86 0.96 11.27
N THR A 8 -10.63 1.03 10.78
CA THR A 8 -9.49 0.30 11.34
C THR A 8 -8.75 1.13 12.37
N PHE A 9 -7.87 2.05 11.94
CA PHE A 9 -7.03 2.84 12.85
C PHE A 9 -6.88 4.28 12.36
N GLY A 10 -6.58 5.20 13.27
CA GLY A 10 -6.34 6.63 12.99
C GLY A 10 -4.86 7.00 13.12
N HIS A 11 -4.48 8.19 12.64
CA HIS A 11 -3.11 8.74 12.77
C HIS A 11 -2.45 8.62 14.17
N PRO A 12 -3.14 8.53 15.34
CA PRO A 12 -2.44 8.36 16.62
C PRO A 12 -1.79 6.97 16.77
N VAL A 13 -2.31 5.96 16.05
CA VAL A 13 -1.70 4.61 16.06
C VAL A 13 -0.38 4.65 15.30
N VAL A 14 -0.34 5.32 14.15
CA VAL A 14 0.90 5.52 13.37
C VAL A 14 1.94 6.27 14.19
N GLU A 15 1.53 7.35 14.87
CA GLU A 15 2.44 8.10 15.74
C GLU A 15 2.99 7.22 16.89
N SER A 16 2.14 6.40 17.51
CA SER A 16 2.55 5.46 18.57
C SER A 16 3.54 4.42 18.05
N LEU A 17 3.26 3.81 16.90
CA LEU A 17 4.15 2.84 16.24
C LEU A 17 5.47 3.49 15.85
N ARG A 18 5.44 4.70 15.29
CA ARG A 18 6.64 5.46 14.90
C ARG A 18 7.52 5.76 16.11
N LYS A 19 6.93 6.13 17.25
CA LYS A 19 7.65 6.35 18.52
C LYS A 19 8.32 5.08 19.05
N GLN A 20 7.66 3.93 18.93
CA GLN A 20 8.19 2.66 19.45
C GLN A 20 9.23 2.03 18.53
N LEU A 21 9.03 2.10 17.22
CA LEU A 21 9.86 1.40 16.24
C LEU A 21 10.96 2.27 15.63
N GLY A 22 10.92 3.59 15.85
CA GLY A 22 11.90 4.52 15.32
C GLY A 22 11.70 4.84 13.82
N GLN A 23 12.72 5.42 13.20
CA GLN A 23 12.68 5.91 11.81
C GLN A 23 13.10 4.85 10.77
N ASP A 24 13.62 3.71 11.21
CA ASP A 24 14.09 2.64 10.31
C ASP A 24 12.93 2.00 9.51
N PRO A 25 11.75 1.75 10.11
CA PRO A 25 10.66 1.16 9.34
C PRO A 25 10.01 2.10 8.34
N PHE A 26 9.76 1.59 7.15
CA PHE A 26 9.00 2.29 6.13
C PHE A 26 7.50 2.11 6.38
N PHE A 27 6.76 3.21 6.55
CA PHE A 27 5.32 3.21 6.77
C PHE A 27 4.60 3.64 5.51
N ASP A 28 3.93 2.69 4.86
CA ASP A 28 2.99 2.97 3.78
C ASP A 28 1.57 3.07 4.31
N MET A 29 0.92 4.21 4.11
CA MET A 29 -0.45 4.44 4.55
C MET A 29 -1.37 4.22 3.35
N HIS A 30 -2.02 3.07 3.30
CA HIS A 30 -3.03 2.80 2.29
C HIS A 30 -4.40 3.33 2.76
N MET A 31 -4.83 4.41 2.11
CA MET A 31 -5.93 5.28 2.51
C MET A 31 -7.20 4.92 1.75
N MET A 32 -7.97 4.00 2.31
CA MET A 32 -9.32 3.60 1.86
C MET A 32 -10.41 4.52 2.46
N VAL A 33 -10.17 5.84 2.43
CA VAL A 33 -11.02 6.87 3.06
C VAL A 33 -11.72 7.75 2.00
N SER A 34 -12.85 8.36 2.36
CA SER A 34 -13.44 9.43 1.53
C SER A 34 -12.72 10.75 1.81
N ARG A 35 -12.47 11.56 0.76
CA ARG A 35 -11.74 12.85 0.87
C ARG A 35 -10.32 12.67 1.45
N PRO A 36 -9.46 11.89 0.77
CA PRO A 36 -8.10 11.60 1.22
C PRO A 36 -7.24 12.85 1.46
N GLU A 37 -7.58 13.99 0.86
CA GLU A 37 -6.88 15.27 1.04
C GLU A 37 -6.82 15.70 2.52
N GLN A 38 -7.84 15.35 3.31
CA GLN A 38 -7.94 15.79 4.72
C GLN A 38 -6.89 15.12 5.63
N TRP A 39 -6.30 14.01 5.19
CA TRP A 39 -5.45 13.16 6.03
C TRP A 39 -3.98 13.23 5.67
N VAL A 40 -3.61 13.88 4.56
CA VAL A 40 -2.22 13.99 4.08
C VAL A 40 -1.31 14.56 5.18
N LYS A 41 -1.61 15.77 5.64
CA LYS A 41 -0.79 16.44 6.67
C LYS A 41 -0.79 15.71 8.02
N PRO A 42 -1.95 15.26 8.57
CA PRO A 42 -1.96 14.43 9.76
C PRO A 42 -1.09 13.16 9.66
N MET A 43 -1.09 12.46 8.53
CA MET A 43 -0.27 11.26 8.33
C MET A 43 1.22 11.58 8.20
N ALA A 44 1.57 12.66 7.49
CA ALA A 44 2.95 13.12 7.43
C ALA A 44 3.51 13.45 8.82
N VAL A 45 2.73 14.18 9.64
CA VAL A 45 3.09 14.50 11.03
C VAL A 45 3.23 13.25 11.90
N ALA A 46 2.38 12.24 11.67
CA ALA A 46 2.48 10.95 12.37
C ALA A 46 3.72 10.13 11.99
N GLY A 47 4.42 10.51 10.91
CA GLY A 47 5.65 9.87 10.44
C GLY A 47 5.41 8.80 9.38
N ALA A 48 4.38 8.95 8.56
CA ALA A 48 4.21 8.16 7.33
C ALA A 48 5.34 8.44 6.34
N ASN A 49 5.78 7.41 5.60
CA ASN A 49 6.77 7.57 4.53
C ASN A 49 6.12 7.62 3.16
N GLN A 50 5.00 6.90 2.99
CA GLN A 50 4.21 6.87 1.77
C GLN A 50 2.74 7.04 2.09
N TYR A 51 2.05 7.74 1.20
CA TYR A 51 0.61 7.94 1.25
C TYR A 51 0.00 7.40 -0.04
N THR A 52 -0.71 6.28 0.07
CA THR A 52 -1.32 5.57 -1.03
C THR A 52 -2.82 5.83 -1.02
N PHE A 53 -3.34 6.53 -2.04
CA PHE A 53 -4.75 6.88 -2.13
C PHE A 53 -5.42 6.24 -3.33
N HIS A 54 -6.74 6.06 -3.26
CA HIS A 54 -7.53 5.54 -4.37
C HIS A 54 -7.84 6.61 -5.41
N LEU A 55 -7.64 6.29 -6.69
CA LEU A 55 -8.02 7.15 -7.81
C LEU A 55 -9.49 7.54 -7.75
N GLU A 56 -10.34 6.64 -7.26
CA GLU A 56 -11.79 6.81 -7.16
C GLU A 56 -12.22 7.67 -5.95
N ALA A 57 -11.30 8.00 -5.03
CA ALA A 57 -11.61 8.71 -3.80
C ALA A 57 -11.47 10.24 -3.90
N THR A 58 -10.95 10.74 -5.03
CA THR A 58 -10.69 12.17 -5.26
C THR A 58 -11.16 12.59 -6.66
N GLU A 59 -11.65 13.83 -6.78
CA GLU A 59 -11.98 14.45 -8.07
C GLU A 59 -10.78 15.17 -8.70
N ASN A 60 -9.68 15.37 -7.93
CA ASN A 60 -8.50 16.08 -8.39
C ASN A 60 -7.19 15.37 -7.98
N PRO A 61 -6.85 14.24 -8.63
CA PRO A 61 -5.66 13.47 -8.28
C PRO A 61 -4.37 14.29 -8.36
N GLY A 62 -4.23 15.18 -9.35
CA GLY A 62 -3.03 16.00 -9.51
C GLY A 62 -2.76 16.93 -8.33
N ALA A 63 -3.81 17.56 -7.78
CA ALA A 63 -3.67 18.40 -6.59
C ALA A 63 -3.26 17.58 -5.36
N LEU A 64 -3.84 16.39 -5.18
CA LEU A 64 -3.52 15.50 -4.07
C LEU A 64 -2.09 14.95 -4.16
N ILE A 65 -1.66 14.50 -5.34
CA ILE A 65 -0.28 14.06 -5.60
C ILE A 65 0.71 15.15 -5.19
N LYS A 66 0.42 16.40 -5.58
CA LYS A 66 1.25 17.55 -5.22
C LYS A 66 1.28 17.78 -3.71
N ASP A 67 0.13 17.77 -3.04
CA ASP A 67 0.04 17.96 -1.59
C ASP A 67 0.82 16.89 -0.81
N ILE A 68 0.71 15.61 -1.21
CA ILE A 68 1.48 14.51 -0.62
C ILE A 68 2.99 14.75 -0.72
N ARG A 69 3.47 15.15 -1.91
CA ARG A 69 4.88 15.47 -2.15
C ARG A 69 5.35 16.66 -1.30
N GLU A 70 4.55 17.73 -1.22
CA GLU A 70 4.87 18.92 -0.44
C GLU A 70 4.93 18.64 1.07
N ASN A 71 4.22 17.61 1.54
CA ASN A 71 4.32 17.11 2.92
C ASN A 71 5.45 16.07 3.12
N GLY A 72 6.32 15.85 2.11
CA GLY A 72 7.54 15.05 2.24
C GLY A 72 7.33 13.52 2.18
N MET A 73 6.16 13.07 1.73
CA MET A 73 5.86 11.64 1.57
C MET A 73 6.02 11.18 0.12
N LYS A 74 6.25 9.88 -0.06
CA LYS A 74 6.06 9.19 -1.33
C LYS A 74 4.57 9.08 -1.67
N VAL A 75 4.27 8.98 -2.96
CA VAL A 75 2.92 8.94 -3.51
C VAL A 75 2.61 7.55 -4.05
N GLY A 76 1.64 6.88 -3.44
CA GLY A 76 1.01 5.69 -4.01
C GLY A 76 -0.35 6.02 -4.63
N LEU A 77 -0.69 5.35 -5.73
CA LEU A 77 -2.01 5.47 -6.37
C LEU A 77 -2.63 4.09 -6.56
N ALA A 78 -3.74 3.86 -5.87
CA ALA A 78 -4.49 2.62 -5.87
C ALA A 78 -5.68 2.66 -6.84
N ILE A 79 -6.01 1.51 -7.42
CA ILE A 79 -7.25 1.29 -8.20
C ILE A 79 -8.00 0.06 -7.70
N LYS A 80 -9.33 0.16 -7.70
CA LYS A 80 -10.23 -0.95 -7.36
C LYS A 80 -10.28 -2.03 -8.46
N PRO A 81 -10.78 -3.24 -8.15
CA PRO A 81 -11.01 -4.27 -9.17
C PRO A 81 -11.94 -3.79 -10.31
N GLY A 82 -12.94 -2.97 -10.01
CA GLY A 82 -13.84 -2.40 -11.02
C GLY A 82 -13.22 -1.31 -11.91
N THR A 83 -12.05 -0.77 -11.57
CA THR A 83 -11.47 0.39 -12.25
C THR A 83 -10.52 -0.03 -13.36
N THR A 84 -10.74 0.52 -14.55
CA THR A 84 -9.90 0.34 -15.74
C THR A 84 -8.50 0.91 -15.50
N VAL A 85 -7.45 0.11 -15.77
CA VAL A 85 -6.06 0.45 -15.42
C VAL A 85 -5.51 1.63 -16.21
N GLU A 86 -6.03 1.85 -17.41
CA GLU A 86 -5.71 2.97 -18.29
C GLU A 86 -6.00 4.34 -17.64
N TYR A 87 -6.92 4.40 -16.67
CA TYR A 87 -7.20 5.64 -15.93
C TYR A 87 -6.08 6.04 -14.96
N LEU A 88 -5.22 5.10 -14.57
CA LEU A 88 -4.03 5.38 -13.74
C LEU A 88 -2.89 5.97 -14.59
N ALA A 89 -2.78 5.58 -15.86
CA ALA A 89 -1.65 5.90 -16.73
C ALA A 89 -1.27 7.39 -16.84
N PRO A 90 -2.21 8.36 -16.89
CA PRO A 90 -1.87 9.78 -16.89
C PRO A 90 -1.05 10.23 -15.67
N TRP A 91 -1.14 9.50 -14.55
CA TRP A 91 -0.51 9.83 -13.28
C TRP A 91 0.79 9.05 -13.03
N ALA A 92 1.08 8.03 -13.84
CA ALA A 92 2.19 7.09 -13.61
C ALA A 92 3.57 7.76 -13.46
N ASN A 93 3.81 8.89 -14.14
CA ASN A 93 5.08 9.63 -14.04
C ASN A 93 5.15 10.58 -12.83
N GLN A 94 4.08 10.70 -12.05
CA GLN A 94 3.99 11.61 -10.90
C GLN A 94 3.94 10.86 -9.56
N ILE A 95 3.71 9.56 -9.61
CA ILE A 95 3.61 8.66 -8.45
C ILE A 95 4.91 7.85 -8.29
N ASP A 96 5.16 7.36 -7.08
CA ASP A 96 6.26 6.44 -6.81
C ASP A 96 5.81 4.98 -6.99
N MET A 97 4.53 4.68 -6.71
CA MET A 97 4.00 3.34 -6.70
C MET A 97 2.55 3.28 -7.19
N ALA A 98 2.21 2.27 -7.99
CA ALA A 98 0.84 1.92 -8.33
C ALA A 98 0.38 0.70 -7.53
N LEU A 99 -0.80 0.77 -6.92
CA LEU A 99 -1.41 -0.33 -6.17
C LEU A 99 -2.62 -0.90 -6.93
N VAL A 100 -2.61 -2.20 -7.22
CA VAL A 100 -3.76 -2.91 -7.82
C VAL A 100 -4.44 -3.74 -6.75
N MET A 101 -5.68 -3.38 -6.42
CA MET A 101 -6.49 -4.19 -5.51
C MET A 101 -6.93 -5.50 -6.18
N THR A 102 -6.71 -6.62 -5.51
CA THR A 102 -7.16 -7.97 -5.90
C THR A 102 -8.36 -8.46 -5.09
N VAL A 103 -8.98 -7.57 -4.32
CA VAL A 103 -10.25 -7.77 -3.62
C VAL A 103 -10.98 -6.43 -3.55
N GLU A 104 -12.27 -6.43 -3.23
CA GLU A 104 -12.98 -5.17 -3.00
C GLU A 104 -12.44 -4.49 -1.71
N PRO A 105 -12.10 -3.20 -1.74
CA PRO A 105 -11.56 -2.51 -0.58
C PRO A 105 -12.47 -2.64 0.65
N GLY A 106 -11.85 -2.97 1.80
CA GLY A 106 -12.47 -2.77 3.11
C GLY A 106 -12.62 -3.92 4.06
N PHE A 107 -12.54 -5.15 3.55
CA PHE A 107 -12.61 -6.34 4.38
C PHE A 107 -11.44 -7.26 4.08
N GLY A 108 -10.70 -7.64 5.13
CA GLY A 108 -9.69 -8.70 5.04
C GLY A 108 -10.34 -10.08 4.87
N GLY A 109 -9.54 -11.07 4.46
CA GLY A 109 -9.98 -12.47 4.30
C GLY A 109 -10.75 -12.77 3.01
N GLN A 110 -10.85 -11.81 2.10
CA GLN A 110 -11.41 -12.03 0.77
C GLN A 110 -10.48 -12.86 -0.12
N LYS A 111 -11.04 -13.59 -1.09
CA LYS A 111 -10.28 -14.42 -2.01
C LYS A 111 -9.64 -13.56 -3.10
N PHE A 112 -8.39 -13.86 -3.40
CA PHE A 112 -7.62 -13.26 -4.48
C PHE A 112 -8.36 -13.34 -5.83
N MET A 113 -8.52 -12.19 -6.50
CA MET A 113 -9.09 -12.06 -7.84
C MET A 113 -7.99 -12.15 -8.90
N GLU A 114 -7.76 -13.36 -9.44
CA GLU A 114 -6.71 -13.61 -10.45
C GLU A 114 -6.90 -12.81 -11.74
N ASP A 115 -8.14 -12.47 -12.06
CA ASP A 115 -8.53 -11.64 -13.20
C ASP A 115 -8.07 -10.17 -13.08
N MET A 116 -7.43 -9.77 -11.97
CA MET A 116 -6.75 -8.48 -11.84
C MET A 116 -5.30 -8.50 -12.33
N MET A 117 -4.67 -9.67 -12.44
CA MET A 117 -3.27 -9.78 -12.91
C MET A 117 -3.02 -9.22 -14.32
N PRO A 118 -3.96 -9.26 -15.27
CA PRO A 118 -3.82 -8.55 -16.54
C PRO A 118 -3.54 -7.05 -16.38
N LYS A 119 -4.11 -6.38 -15.37
CA LYS A 119 -3.84 -4.95 -15.08
C LYS A 119 -2.39 -4.74 -14.65
N VAL A 120 -1.89 -5.64 -13.81
CA VAL A 120 -0.50 -5.62 -13.35
C VAL A 120 0.46 -5.80 -14.53
N HIS A 121 0.18 -6.76 -15.40
CA HIS A 121 0.98 -7.00 -16.60
C HIS A 121 0.98 -5.79 -17.53
N TRP A 122 -0.18 -5.17 -17.72
CA TRP A 122 -0.32 -3.95 -18.49
C TRP A 122 0.53 -2.81 -17.90
N LEU A 123 0.44 -2.55 -16.58
CA LEU A 123 1.25 -1.53 -15.91
C LEU A 123 2.75 -1.78 -16.06
N ARG A 124 3.21 -3.03 -15.84
CA ARG A 124 4.63 -3.36 -15.98
C ARG A 124 5.13 -3.19 -17.42
N THR A 125 4.28 -3.48 -18.41
CA THR A 125 4.61 -3.30 -19.83
C THR A 125 4.72 -1.83 -20.21
N GLN A 126 3.77 -1.00 -19.75
CA GLN A 126 3.74 0.44 -20.07
C GLN A 126 4.74 1.26 -19.25
N PHE A 127 4.98 0.88 -17.99
CA PHE A 127 5.82 1.60 -17.04
C PHE A 127 6.85 0.67 -16.39
N PRO A 128 7.91 0.27 -17.13
CA PRO A 128 8.84 -0.77 -16.68
C PRO A 128 9.59 -0.47 -15.38
N SER A 129 9.76 0.81 -15.03
CA SER A 129 10.45 1.27 -13.82
C SER A 129 9.52 1.66 -12.67
N LEU A 130 8.20 1.64 -12.87
CA LEU A 130 7.25 1.99 -11.82
C LEU A 130 7.17 0.86 -10.80
N ASP A 131 7.13 1.21 -9.52
CA ASP A 131 6.86 0.24 -8.47
C ASP A 131 5.38 -0.13 -8.53
N ILE A 132 5.11 -1.43 -8.51
CA ILE A 132 3.74 -1.95 -8.58
C ILE A 132 3.54 -2.88 -7.40
N GLU A 133 2.45 -2.67 -6.67
CA GLU A 133 2.01 -3.46 -5.54
C GLU A 133 0.65 -4.10 -5.85
N VAL A 134 0.36 -5.21 -5.16
CA VAL A 134 -0.90 -5.92 -5.22
C VAL A 134 -1.37 -6.19 -3.80
N ASP A 135 -2.60 -5.79 -3.47
CA ASP A 135 -3.19 -5.97 -2.15
C ASP A 135 -4.55 -6.66 -2.24
N GLY A 136 -4.73 -7.71 -1.42
CA GLY A 136 -5.97 -8.46 -1.29
C GLY A 136 -5.84 -9.96 -1.55
N GLY A 137 -5.91 -10.78 -0.48
CA GLY A 137 -5.98 -12.24 -0.60
C GLY A 137 -4.68 -12.92 -1.06
N VAL A 138 -3.54 -12.23 -0.96
CA VAL A 138 -2.22 -12.79 -1.27
C VAL A 138 -1.79 -13.74 -0.16
N GLY A 139 -1.44 -14.96 -0.53
CA GLY A 139 -0.95 -16.00 0.38
C GLY A 139 0.08 -16.91 -0.28
N PRO A 140 0.56 -17.96 0.40
CA PRO A 140 1.59 -18.86 -0.12
C PRO A 140 1.23 -19.48 -1.49
N ASP A 141 -0.06 -19.75 -1.70
CA ASP A 141 -0.57 -20.38 -2.93
C ASP A 141 -0.85 -19.36 -4.05
N THR A 142 -0.75 -18.05 -3.82
CA THR A 142 -1.05 -17.02 -4.83
C THR A 142 0.12 -16.07 -5.09
N ILE A 143 1.12 -16.04 -4.19
CA ILE A 143 2.30 -15.18 -4.30
C ILE A 143 3.10 -15.41 -5.58
N HIS A 144 3.13 -16.65 -6.09
CA HIS A 144 3.83 -16.97 -7.35
C HIS A 144 3.21 -16.24 -8.55
N LYS A 145 1.87 -16.06 -8.56
CA LYS A 145 1.16 -15.33 -9.62
C LYS A 145 1.53 -13.85 -9.64
N CYS A 146 1.78 -13.29 -8.46
CA CYS A 146 2.28 -11.93 -8.30
C CYS A 146 3.76 -11.81 -8.72
N ALA A 147 4.59 -12.79 -8.36
CA ALA A 147 6.03 -12.77 -8.62
C ALA A 147 6.40 -12.80 -10.10
N GLU A 148 5.61 -13.50 -10.92
CA GLU A 148 5.84 -13.66 -12.36
C GLU A 148 5.89 -12.33 -13.13
N VAL A 149 5.25 -11.27 -12.62
CA VAL A 149 5.12 -9.99 -13.33
C VAL A 149 6.22 -8.99 -12.98
N ARG A 150 7.29 -9.43 -12.31
CA ARG A 150 8.36 -8.56 -11.79
C ARG A 150 7.76 -7.36 -11.04
N LEU A 151 6.75 -7.65 -10.21
CA LEU A 151 6.25 -6.70 -9.23
C LEU A 151 7.38 -6.32 -8.28
N LEU A 152 7.28 -5.17 -7.62
CA LEU A 152 7.95 -5.06 -6.32
C LEU A 152 7.18 -5.95 -5.33
N LEU A 153 7.28 -7.28 -5.51
CA LEU A 153 7.44 -8.09 -4.33
C LEU A 153 8.84 -7.75 -3.88
N ASN A 154 8.99 -6.99 -2.80
CA ASN A 154 10.23 -7.13 -2.06
C ASN A 154 10.33 -8.62 -1.73
N TYR A 155 11.12 -9.41 -2.46
CA TYR A 155 11.97 -10.50 -1.98
C TYR A 155 12.66 -11.25 -3.13
N ASP A 156 13.96 -11.43 -2.96
CA ASP A 156 14.79 -12.49 -3.51
C ASP A 156 14.33 -13.84 -2.91
N LEU A 157 14.25 -14.90 -3.71
CA LEU A 157 13.55 -16.16 -3.39
C LEU A 157 14.30 -17.08 -2.40
N ALA A 158 15.15 -16.55 -1.51
CA ALA A 158 15.72 -17.31 -0.40
C ALA A 158 15.99 -16.39 0.81
N GLN A 159 15.33 -16.68 1.94
CA GLN A 159 15.48 -16.08 3.29
C GLN A 159 14.50 -14.94 3.69
N PHE A 160 13.46 -15.29 4.47
CA PHE A 160 12.75 -14.44 5.47
C PHE A 160 12.12 -13.08 5.01
N PRO A 161 11.45 -12.37 5.94
CA PRO A 161 10.05 -12.46 6.35
C PRO A 161 9.09 -11.68 5.43
N ILE A 162 7.88 -12.20 5.30
CA ILE A 162 6.77 -11.72 4.45
C ILE A 162 6.47 -10.23 4.71
N LYS A 163 6.51 -9.39 3.67
CA LYS A 163 5.83 -8.08 3.71
C LYS A 163 4.35 -8.33 3.48
N CYS A 164 3.60 -8.39 4.58
CA CYS A 164 2.16 -8.36 4.54
C CYS A 164 1.67 -7.03 5.11
N SER A 165 0.56 -6.54 4.58
CA SER A 165 -0.15 -5.35 5.01
C SER A 165 -0.55 -5.45 6.50
N VAL A 166 -0.74 -4.32 7.20
CA VAL A 166 -0.90 -4.26 8.69
C VAL A 166 -2.14 -5.00 9.20
N GLN A 167 -3.04 -5.45 8.31
CA GLN A 167 -4.10 -6.39 8.69
C GLN A 167 -3.52 -7.70 9.28
N ASP A 168 -2.31 -8.11 8.89
CA ASP A 168 -1.68 -9.35 9.36
C ASP A 168 -0.67 -9.16 10.50
N ILE A 169 -0.26 -7.92 10.79
CA ILE A 169 0.81 -7.61 11.77
C ILE A 169 0.34 -7.79 13.22
N VAL A 170 -0.96 -7.75 13.47
CA VAL A 170 -1.50 -7.96 14.83
C VAL A 170 -1.32 -9.42 15.30
N MET A 171 -1.07 -10.39 14.40
CA MET A 171 -0.86 -11.79 14.80
C MET A 171 0.60 -12.18 15.07
N TRP A 172 1.59 -11.39 14.62
CA TRP A 172 2.99 -11.83 14.57
C TRP A 172 3.97 -11.08 15.48
N ALA A 173 3.50 -10.08 16.23
CA ALA A 173 4.35 -9.27 17.11
C ALA A 173 4.92 -10.00 18.35
N LYS A 174 4.59 -11.27 18.58
CA LYS A 174 5.04 -12.03 19.76
C LYS A 174 6.23 -12.97 19.55
N GLU A 175 6.70 -13.22 18.32
CA GLU A 175 7.66 -14.32 18.06
C GLU A 175 9.06 -13.92 17.54
N ILE A 176 9.34 -12.68 17.13
CA ILE A 176 10.57 -12.38 16.34
C ILE A 176 11.69 -11.63 17.09
N THR A 177 11.63 -11.45 18.40
CA THR A 177 12.57 -10.55 19.08
C THR A 177 14.06 -10.97 19.22
N PRO A 178 14.58 -12.19 18.96
CA PRO A 178 16.00 -12.44 19.26
C PRO A 178 17.00 -12.48 18.08
N THR A 179 16.62 -12.61 16.81
CA THR A 179 17.54 -13.25 15.84
C THR A 179 18.27 -12.41 14.78
N PHE A 180 17.95 -11.13 14.48
CA PHE A 180 18.63 -10.44 13.36
C PHE A 180 18.85 -8.92 13.54
N PRO A 181 20.11 -8.43 13.60
CA PRO A 181 20.40 -7.02 13.92
C PRO A 181 20.75 -6.09 12.72
N LYS A 182 20.57 -6.49 11.44
CA LYS A 182 21.12 -5.70 10.30
C LYS A 182 20.31 -5.66 8.98
N LEU A 183 18.98 -5.68 9.00
CA LEU A 183 18.16 -5.29 7.83
C LEU A 183 17.18 -4.19 8.21
N PRO A 184 16.90 -3.21 7.33
CA PRO A 184 15.86 -2.21 7.58
C PRO A 184 14.51 -2.93 7.73
N PHE A 185 13.88 -2.75 8.88
CA PHE A 185 12.68 -3.49 9.30
C PHE A 185 11.44 -2.87 8.66
N PHE A 186 10.88 -3.46 7.61
CA PHE A 186 9.62 -3.00 7.01
C PHE A 186 8.42 -3.46 7.85
N LEU A 187 7.69 -2.53 8.49
CA LEU A 187 6.35 -2.80 9.02
C LEU A 187 5.34 -2.37 7.94
N GLY A 188 4.52 -3.30 7.47
CA GLY A 188 3.64 -3.16 6.31
C GLY A 188 2.61 -2.03 6.34
N GLU A 189 1.73 -2.03 5.33
CA GLU A 189 0.74 -0.99 5.06
C GLU A 189 -0.25 -0.76 6.22
N VAL A 190 -0.30 0.42 6.84
CA VAL A 190 -1.38 0.73 7.80
C VAL A 190 -2.63 1.10 7.02
N PHE A 191 -3.62 0.22 7.07
CA PHE A 191 -4.93 0.48 6.47
C PHE A 191 -5.69 1.55 7.24
N PHE A 192 -6.02 2.62 6.53
CA PHE A 192 -6.92 3.66 6.99
C PHE A 192 -8.24 3.53 6.25
N VAL A 193 -9.34 3.38 7.00
CA VAL A 193 -10.71 3.36 6.48
C VAL A 193 -11.52 4.44 7.17
#